data_AF-A0A977KVP8-F1
#
_entry.id   AF-A0A977KVP8-F1
#
_cell.length_a   1.000
_cell.length_b   1.000
_cell.length_c   1.000
_cell.angle_alpha   90.00
_cell.angle_beta   90.00
_cell.angle_gamma   90.00
#
_symmetry.space_group_name_H-M   'P 1'
#
loop_
_entity.id
_entity.type
_entity.pdbx_description
1 polymer ?
#
loop_
_entity_poly.entity_id
_entity_poly.type
_entity_poly.pdbx_seq_one_letter_code
_entity_poly.pdbx_strand_id
1 'polypeptide(L)' 'MYQVTVDYAKANLEELCDRTEKEPDGVAIVRENRSYILITQAKWESFFKKI' A
#
# COMPACT_ATOMS: atom_id res chain seq x y z
N MET A 1 8.36 0.07 -6.49
CA MET A 1 7.21 0.66 -5.77
C MET A 1 6.09 0.97 -6.75
N TYR A 2 5.04 0.13 -6.75
CA TYR A 2 3.84 0.38 -7.55
C TYR A 2 3.05 1.55 -6.95
N GLN A 3 2.60 2.48 -7.79
CA GLN A 3 1.93 3.72 -7.35
C GLN A 3 0.62 3.95 -8.09
N VAL A 4 -0.42 4.37 -7.37
CA VAL A 4 -1.76 4.65 -7.88
C VAL A 4 -2.34 5.93 -7.28
N THR A 5 -3.33 6.52 -7.95
CA THR A 5 -4.08 7.66 -7.41
C THR A 5 -5.10 7.20 -6.37
N VAL A 6 -5.56 8.11 -5.51
CA VAL A 6 -6.62 7.81 -4.54
C VAL A 6 -7.92 7.36 -5.22
N ASP A 7 -8.23 7.90 -6.40
CA ASP A 7 -9.46 7.55 -7.12
C ASP A 7 -9.38 6.13 -7.69
N TYR A 8 -8.21 5.75 -8.22
CA TYR A 8 -7.96 4.36 -8.63
C TYR A 8 -8.06 3.41 -7.44
N ALA A 9 -7.47 3.78 -6.31
CA ALA A 9 -7.46 2.94 -5.12
C ALA A 9 -8.85 2.70 -4.53
N LYS A 10 -9.73 3.71 -4.58
CA LYS A 10 -11.14 3.55 -4.16
C LYS A 10 -11.90 2.58 -5.05
N ALA A 11 -11.64 2.60 -6.36
CA ALA A 11 -12.34 1.76 -7.32
C ALA A 11 -11.81 0.32 -7.38
N ASN A 12 -10.54 0.09 -7.00
CA ASN A 12 -9.85 -1.18 -7.23
C ASN A 12 -9.19 -1.74 -5.95
N LEU A 13 -9.81 -1.55 -4.78
CA LEU A 13 -9.21 -1.91 -3.50
C LEU A 13 -8.80 -3.40 -3.42
N GLU A 14 -9.61 -4.30 -3.96
CA GLU A 14 -9.35 -5.75 -3.96
C GLU A 14 -8.08 -6.11 -4.75
N GLU A 15 -7.92 -5.55 -5.96
CA GLU A 15 -6.70 -5.68 -6.77
C GLU A 15 -5.47 -5.17 -6.01
N LEU A 16 -5.62 -4.05 -5.30
CA LEU A 16 -4.52 -3.46 -4.53
C LEU A 16 -4.13 -4.32 -3.34
N CYS A 17 -5.08 -4.97 -2.66
CA CYS A 17 -4.79 -5.95 -1.60
C CYS A 17 -3.96 -7.12 -2.15
N ASP A 18 -4.38 -7.73 -3.26
CA ASP A 18 -3.66 -8.82 -3.91
C ASP A 18 -2.26 -8.43 -4.37
N ARG A 19 -2.12 -7.20 -4.89
CA ARG A 19 -0.80 -6.65 -5.26
C ARG A 19 0.09 -6.42 -4.04
N THR A 20 -0.47 -5.97 -2.93
CA THR A 20 0.28 -5.64 -1.72
C THR A 20 0.98 -6.87 -1.10
N GLU A 21 0.43 -8.06 -1.32
CA GLU A 21 1.08 -9.32 -0.97
C GLU A 21 2.34 -9.60 -1.82
N LYS A 22 2.32 -9.19 -3.09
CA LYS A 22 3.38 -9.46 -4.08
C LYS A 22 4.44 -8.36 -4.13
N GLU A 23 4.08 -7.13 -3.83
CA GLU A 23 4.98 -5.97 -3.84
C GLU A 23 5.71 -5.88 -2.50
N PRO A 24 7.05 -6.05 -2.45
CA PRO A 24 7.81 -6.05 -1.19
C PRO A 24 7.64 -4.73 -0.40
N ASP A 25 7.61 -3.61 -1.11
CA ASP A 25 7.50 -2.25 -0.53
C ASP A 25 6.05 -1.78 -0.33
N GLY A 26 5.06 -2.62 -0.70
CA GLY A 26 3.65 -2.23 -0.73
C GLY A 26 3.28 -1.33 -1.92
N VAL A 27 2.08 -0.75 -1.84
CA VAL A 27 1.54 0.11 -2.90
C VAL A 27 1.45 1.55 -2.40
N ALA A 28 2.03 2.48 -3.14
CA ALA A 28 1.92 3.90 -2.86
C ALA A 28 0.60 4.46 -3.42
N ILE A 29 -0.20 5.09 -2.55
CA ILE A 29 -1.43 5.78 -2.92
C ILE A 29 -1.16 7.29 -2.82
N VAL A 30 -1.24 7.98 -3.96
CA VAL A 30 -1.00 9.43 -4.02
C VAL A 30 -2.30 10.22 -4.11
N ARG A 31 -2.36 11.31 -3.36
CA ARG A 31 -3.44 12.29 -3.38
C ARG A 31 -2.87 13.69 -3.23
N GLU A 32 -2.87 14.45 -4.33
CA GLU A 32 -2.31 15.81 -4.36
C GLU A 32 -0.87 15.82 -3.81
N ASN A 33 -0.63 16.54 -2.72
CA ASN A 33 0.67 16.65 -2.04
C ASN A 33 0.85 15.65 -0.88
N ARG A 34 0.03 14.59 -0.82
CA ARG A 34 0.11 13.55 0.21
C ARG A 34 0.29 12.18 -0.42
N SER A 35 1.03 11.33 0.28
CA SER A 35 1.26 9.95 -0.10
C SER A 35 0.98 9.05 1.09
N TYR A 36 0.34 7.92 0.81
CA TYR A 36 0.05 6.85 1.76
C TYR A 36 0.65 5.57 1.22
N ILE A 37 0.97 4.62 2.09
CA ILE A 37 1.46 3.31 1.69
C ILE A 37 0.46 2.27 2.19
N LEU A 38 -0.05 1.46 1.28
CA LEU A 38 -0.83 0.27 1.58
C LEU A 38 0.15 -0.90 1.72
N ILE A 39 0.17 -1.51 2.90
CA ILE A 39 0.94 -2.72 3.22
C ILE A 39 0.06 -3.70 3.98
N THR A 40 0.45 -4.98 3.98
CA THR A 40 -0.23 -6.00 4.80
C THR A 40 0.02 -5.74 6.28
N GLN A 41 -0.93 -6.17 7.13
CA GLN A 41 -0.78 -6.07 8.58
C GLN A 41 0.49 -6.79 9.08
N ALA A 42 0.79 -7.98 8.54
CA ALA A 42 1.99 -8.72 8.91
C ALA A 42 3.28 -7.92 8.64
N LYS A 43 3.35 -7.18 7.53
CA LYS A 43 4.48 -6.30 7.23
C LYS A 43 4.55 -5.15 8.23
N TRP A 44 3.42 -4.50 8.51
CA TRP A 44 3.34 -3.45 9.53
C TRP A 44 3.86 -3.95 10.88
N GLU A 45 3.36 -5.08 11.38
CA GLU A 45 3.80 -5.67 12.65
C GLU A 45 5.30 -6.02 12.65
N SER A 46 5.84 -6.48 11.51
CA SER A 46 7.27 -6.76 11.35
C SER A 46 8.13 -5.50 11.47
N PHE A 47 7.66 -4.35 10.98
CA PHE A 47 8.36 -3.07 11.14
C PHE A 47 8.45 -2.65 12.62
N PHE A 48 7.36 -2.79 13.38
CA PHE A 48 7.34 -2.38 14.79
C PHE A 48 8.04 -3.37 15.72
N LYS A 49 8.10 -4.66 15.39
CA LYS A 49 8.87 -5.65 16.17
C LYS A 49 10.39 -5.51 16.02
N LYS A 50 10.86 -4.75 15.03
CA LYS A 50 12.29 -4.53 14.75
C LYS A 50 12.84 -3.25 15.40
N ILE A 51 12.01 -2.50 16.12
CA ILE A 51 12.37 -1.30 16.91
C ILE A 51 12.31 -1.69 18.37
#